data_AF-A0A7S0GGL1-F1
#
_entry.id   AF-A0A7S0GGL1-F1
#
_cell.length_a   1.000
_cell.length_b   1.000
_cell.length_c   1.000
_cell.angle_alpha   90.00
_cell.angle_beta   90.00
_cell.angle_gamma   90.00
#
_symmetry.space_group_name_H-M   'P 1'
#
loop_
_entity.id
_entity.type
_entity.pdbx_description
1 polymer ?
#
loop_
_entity_poly.entity_id
_entity_poly.type
_entity_poly.pdbx_seq_one_letter_code
_entity_poly.pdbx_strand_id
1 'polypeptide(L)'
;QVLHPSAMEPCIDKSIPVYVRNIFNPAFPGTVIQGRSATLKDVNTQQKVKNWKSKSGEIPIKGITSVDKTALVTLEGASAGSNVAGRFMNAMDRSGINVLIITQASSEYSITVAVPENEGQKAIDALEDAFELELSRSTINSLSLVTGMAIVAIVGEGMALTSGVSATFMSSLANANVNIRLIAQGSSERQVAVVVSADDASRALRAAHMAFTLSATTASIAVLGSTGDIGSVLMKQIQGREKCLLKDLNVQLIMTCAANSRKMVIAKDINGLDMDKISD
;
A
#
# COMPACT_ATOMS: atom_id res chain seq x y z
N GLN A 1 8.25 -0.69 12.68
CA GLN A 1 7.05 -0.10 13.33
C GLN A 1 7.52 1.02 14.25
N VAL A 2 6.94 2.23 14.16
CA VAL A 2 7.44 3.42 14.87
C VAL A 2 6.61 3.75 16.13
N LEU A 3 5.30 3.51 16.08
CA LEU A 3 4.36 3.79 17.18
C LEU A 3 3.36 2.64 17.31
N HIS A 4 3.01 2.30 18.55
CA HIS A 4 1.92 1.37 18.84
C HIS A 4 0.61 2.15 19.01
N PRO A 5 -0.52 1.73 18.40
CA PRO A 5 -1.79 2.44 18.48
C PRO A 5 -2.24 2.76 19.91
N SER A 6 -2.11 1.81 20.84
CA SER A 6 -2.51 1.98 22.25
C SER A 6 -1.75 3.08 22.98
N ALA A 7 -0.52 3.41 22.55
CA ALA A 7 0.24 4.51 23.15
C ALA A 7 -0.29 5.89 22.71
N MET A 8 -1.04 5.94 21.60
CA MET A 8 -1.59 7.19 21.05
C MET A 8 -2.93 7.57 21.65
N GLU A 9 -3.74 6.62 22.11
CA GLU A 9 -5.07 6.85 22.69
C GLU A 9 -5.11 7.99 23.73
N PRO A 10 -4.29 7.98 24.81
CA PRO A 10 -4.33 9.04 25.80
C PRO A 10 -3.90 10.40 25.25
N CYS A 11 -3.01 10.41 24.25
CA CYS A 11 -2.57 11.63 23.59
C CYS A 11 -3.67 12.21 22.70
N ILE A 12 -4.43 11.37 22.01
CA ILE A 12 -5.57 11.78 21.17
C ILE A 12 -6.67 12.37 22.05
N ASP A 13 -7.07 11.67 23.12
CA ASP A 13 -8.17 12.09 23.99
C ASP A 13 -7.91 13.43 24.67
N LYS A 14 -6.66 13.66 25.08
CA LYS A 14 -6.25 14.92 25.73
C LYS A 14 -5.70 15.95 24.75
N SER A 15 -5.75 15.70 23.45
CA SER A 15 -5.19 16.57 22.41
C SER A 15 -3.72 16.96 22.69
N ILE A 16 -2.94 16.02 23.22
CA ILE A 16 -1.52 16.20 23.51
C ILE A 16 -0.72 15.92 22.23
N PRO A 17 0.08 16.89 21.74
CA PRO A 17 0.92 16.67 20.56
C PRO A 17 2.04 15.67 20.85
N VAL A 18 2.23 14.71 19.95
CA VAL A 18 3.28 13.69 20.03
C VAL A 18 4.40 14.03 19.07
N TYR A 19 5.63 14.11 19.58
CA TYR A 19 6.83 14.40 18.80
C TYR A 19 7.65 13.13 18.61
N VAL A 20 7.75 12.66 17.37
CA VAL A 20 8.60 11.53 16.98
C VAL A 20 9.92 12.08 16.47
N ARG A 21 11.02 11.81 17.19
CA ARG A 21 12.37 12.30 16.87
C ARG A 21 13.37 11.15 16.74
N ASN A 22 14.48 11.45 16.07
CA ASN A 22 15.59 10.51 15.93
C ASN A 22 16.73 10.89 16.89
N ILE A 23 17.05 9.99 17.83
CA ILE A 23 18.16 10.20 18.78
C ILE A 23 19.53 10.29 18.09
N PHE A 24 19.69 9.65 16.93
CA PHE A 24 20.94 9.67 16.14
C PHE A 24 21.04 10.88 15.22
N ASN A 25 19.97 11.64 15.05
CA ASN A 25 19.97 12.90 14.30
C ASN A 25 19.10 13.95 15.01
N PRO A 26 19.58 14.53 16.13
CA PRO A 26 18.79 15.44 16.95
C PRO A 26 18.41 16.75 16.25
N ALA A 27 19.18 17.15 15.23
CA ALA A 27 18.91 18.35 14.44
C ALA A 27 17.70 18.19 13.51
N PHE A 28 17.33 16.95 13.16
CA PHE A 28 16.16 16.70 12.33
C PHE A 28 14.87 16.96 13.13
N PRO A 29 13.95 17.80 12.64
CA PRO A 29 12.76 18.20 13.39
C PRO A 29 11.81 17.04 13.71
N GLY A 30 11.86 15.97 12.91
CA GLY A 30 11.05 14.77 13.11
C GLY A 30 9.62 14.93 12.60
N THR A 31 8.70 14.17 13.19
CA THR A 31 7.27 14.19 12.88
C THR A 31 6.49 14.66 14.10
N VAL A 32 5.54 15.57 13.89
CA VAL A 32 4.59 16.02 14.92
C VAL A 32 3.22 15.45 14.59
N ILE A 33 2.66 14.69 15.53
CA ILE A 33 1.30 14.16 15.44
C ILE A 33 0.43 15.00 16.37
N GLN A 34 -0.49 15.77 15.80
CA GLN A 34 -1.36 16.68 16.54
C GLN A 34 -2.70 16.87 15.83
N GLY A 35 -3.71 17.27 16.59
CA GLY A 35 -5.05 17.51 16.08
C GLY A 35 -5.86 16.22 15.87
N ARG A 36 -7.14 16.40 15.56
CA ARG A 36 -8.08 15.33 15.26
C ARG A 36 -8.56 15.46 13.83
N SER A 37 -8.53 14.37 13.07
CA SER A 37 -9.14 14.33 11.74
C SER A 37 -10.63 14.64 11.84
N ALA A 38 -11.14 15.45 10.91
CA ALA A 38 -12.58 15.67 10.78
C ALA A 38 -13.29 14.32 10.60
N THR A 39 -14.39 14.09 11.29
CA THR A 39 -15.20 12.87 11.15
C THR A 39 -16.19 12.99 9.99
N LEU A 40 -16.84 11.89 9.62
CA LEU A 40 -17.96 11.94 8.66
C LEU A 40 -19.10 12.87 9.12
N LYS A 41 -19.23 13.11 10.43
CA LYS A 41 -20.21 14.07 11.00
C LYS A 41 -19.84 15.52 10.73
N ASP A 42 -18.58 15.80 10.42
CA ASP A 42 -18.04 17.14 10.16
C ASP A 42 -18.05 17.49 8.65
N VAL A 43 -18.53 16.57 7.80
CA VAL A 43 -18.77 16.80 6.37
C VAL A 43 -20.05 17.61 6.23
N ASN A 44 -19.97 18.76 5.57
CA ASN A 44 -21.15 19.60 5.36
C ASN A 44 -22.11 18.98 4.32
N THR A 45 -23.32 19.54 4.19
CA THR A 45 -24.33 19.12 3.20
C THR A 45 -23.86 19.21 1.75
N GLN A 46 -22.73 19.88 1.49
CA GLN A 46 -22.12 20.03 0.16
C GLN A 46 -20.94 19.07 -0.07
N GLN A 47 -20.77 18.02 0.75
CA GLN A 47 -19.65 17.08 0.65
C GLN A 47 -18.27 17.79 0.67
N LYS A 48 -18.11 18.78 1.56
CA LYS A 48 -16.81 19.38 1.86
C LYS A 48 -16.45 19.15 3.32
N VAL A 49 -15.22 18.69 3.55
CA VAL A 49 -14.66 18.47 4.89
C VAL A 49 -14.41 19.83 5.54
N LYS A 50 -15.07 20.15 6.66
CA LYS A 50 -15.07 21.50 7.28
C LYS A 50 -13.69 22.09 7.61
N ASN A 51 -12.63 21.28 7.66
CA ASN A 51 -11.28 21.70 8.09
C ASN A 51 -10.15 21.33 7.12
N TRP A 52 -10.44 20.79 5.93
CA TRP A 52 -9.39 20.50 4.94
C TRP A 52 -9.18 21.70 4.02
N LYS A 53 -8.04 22.38 4.16
CA LYS A 53 -7.58 23.39 3.21
C LYS A 53 -6.59 22.74 2.24
N SER A 54 -7.09 22.17 1.14
CA SER A 54 -6.22 21.74 0.05
C SER A 54 -5.47 22.96 -0.49
N LYS A 55 -4.15 23.01 -0.33
CA LYS A 55 -3.32 23.95 -1.10
C LYS A 55 -3.24 23.40 -2.53
N SER A 56 -3.31 24.28 -3.52
CA SER A 56 -3.12 23.90 -4.93
C SER A 56 -1.79 23.14 -5.09
N GLY A 57 -1.85 21.88 -5.52
CA GLY A 57 -0.68 21.02 -5.72
C GLY A 57 -0.35 20.06 -4.57
N GLU A 58 -1.16 20.00 -3.51
CA GLU A 58 -0.93 19.06 -2.41
C GLU A 58 -1.38 17.64 -2.77
N ILE A 59 -0.49 16.66 -2.59
CA ILE A 59 -0.79 15.24 -2.81
C ILE A 59 -1.84 14.79 -1.75
N PRO A 60 -2.95 14.17 -2.18
CA PRO A 60 -4.07 13.82 -1.28
C PRO A 60 -3.71 12.73 -0.26
N ILE A 61 -2.73 11.88 -0.58
CA ILE A 61 -2.22 10.84 0.31
C ILE A 61 -1.06 11.38 1.18
N LYS A 62 -0.93 10.87 2.40
CA LYS A 62 0.13 11.23 3.37
C LYS A 62 1.03 10.05 3.74
N GLY A 63 0.58 8.83 3.49
CA GLY A 63 1.36 7.64 3.80
C GLY A 63 0.96 6.46 2.93
N ILE A 64 1.90 5.54 2.79
CA ILE A 64 1.70 4.22 2.23
C ILE A 64 2.17 3.22 3.28
N THR A 65 1.36 2.23 3.58
CA THR A 65 1.66 1.21 4.57
C THR A 65 1.63 -0.17 3.94
N SER A 66 2.35 -1.10 4.56
CA SER A 66 2.28 -2.51 4.21
C SER A 66 2.31 -3.37 5.48
N VAL A 67 1.57 -4.48 5.44
CA VAL A 67 1.56 -5.51 6.48
C VAL A 67 1.84 -6.84 5.78
N ASP A 68 3.02 -7.40 6.03
CA ASP A 68 3.43 -8.70 5.52
C ASP A 68 2.87 -9.84 6.39
N LYS A 69 3.02 -11.09 5.92
CA LYS A 69 2.65 -12.31 6.64
C LYS A 69 1.17 -12.33 7.01
N THR A 70 0.34 -12.19 6.00
CA THR A 70 -1.12 -12.28 6.12
C THR A 70 -1.64 -13.48 5.34
N ALA A 71 -2.82 -13.97 5.74
CA ALA A 71 -3.57 -14.97 5.01
C ALA A 71 -5.01 -14.51 4.79
N LEU A 72 -5.61 -14.96 3.68
CA LEU A 72 -7.02 -14.76 3.38
C LEU A 72 -7.80 -15.99 3.78
N VAL A 73 -8.87 -15.79 4.54
CA VAL A 73 -9.84 -16.82 4.91
C VAL A 73 -11.17 -16.44 4.29
N THR A 74 -11.70 -17.31 3.43
CA THR A 74 -12.89 -17.03 2.64
C THR A 74 -13.94 -18.11 2.85
N LEU A 75 -15.14 -17.70 3.25
CA LEU A 75 -16.34 -18.51 3.29
C LEU A 75 -17.22 -18.13 2.10
N GLU A 76 -17.58 -19.06 1.22
CA GLU A 76 -18.39 -18.79 0.02
C GLU A 76 -19.73 -19.51 0.02
N GLY A 77 -20.69 -18.93 -0.69
CA GLY A 77 -21.95 -19.60 -0.97
C GLY A 77 -22.86 -19.70 0.24
N ALA A 78 -22.71 -18.84 1.23
CA ALA A 78 -23.60 -18.77 2.39
C ALA A 78 -24.96 -18.16 1.99
N SER A 79 -25.64 -18.83 1.06
CA SER A 79 -26.99 -18.48 0.65
C SER A 79 -27.95 -18.86 1.78
N ALA A 80 -28.77 -17.90 2.19
CA ALA A 80 -30.00 -18.15 2.95
C ALA A 80 -29.90 -18.50 4.47
N GLY A 81 -29.00 -17.83 5.22
CA GLY A 81 -29.09 -17.79 6.69
C GLY A 81 -29.21 -16.36 7.21
N SER A 82 -30.16 -16.07 8.11
CA SER A 82 -30.12 -14.82 8.88
C SER A 82 -28.88 -14.85 9.78
N ASN A 83 -28.06 -13.79 9.70
CA ASN A 83 -26.89 -13.57 10.56
C ASN A 83 -25.61 -14.43 10.31
N VAL A 84 -25.33 -14.87 9.08
CA VAL A 84 -24.04 -15.53 8.74
C VAL A 84 -22.85 -14.64 9.11
N ALA A 85 -22.87 -13.36 8.72
CA ALA A 85 -21.78 -12.43 9.05
C ALA A 85 -21.56 -12.27 10.56
N GLY A 86 -22.63 -12.20 11.34
CA GLY A 86 -22.51 -12.13 12.80
C GLY A 86 -21.95 -13.40 13.41
N ARG A 87 -22.35 -14.58 12.92
CA ARG A 87 -21.77 -15.87 13.34
C ARG A 87 -20.30 -16.00 12.97
N PHE A 88 -19.94 -15.61 11.75
CA PHE A 88 -18.56 -15.59 11.27
C PHE A 88 -17.70 -14.76 12.20
N MET A 89 -18.08 -13.50 12.45
CA MET A 89 -17.31 -12.62 13.32
C MET A 89 -17.27 -13.12 14.78
N ASN A 90 -18.34 -13.75 15.27
CA ASN A 90 -18.36 -14.32 16.61
C ASN A 90 -17.39 -15.51 16.75
N ALA A 91 -17.30 -16.37 15.74
CA ALA A 91 -16.37 -17.50 15.72
C ALA A 91 -14.90 -17.02 15.76
N MET A 92 -14.59 -15.97 14.99
CA MET A 92 -13.27 -15.34 14.98
C MET A 92 -12.93 -14.73 16.35
N ASP A 93 -13.87 -13.98 16.94
CA ASP A 93 -13.69 -13.32 18.24
C ASP A 93 -13.53 -14.31 19.40
N ARG A 94 -14.38 -15.35 19.49
CA ARG A 94 -14.26 -16.41 20.51
C ARG A 94 -12.94 -17.15 20.46
N SER A 95 -12.38 -17.27 19.27
CA SER A 95 -11.08 -17.90 19.03
C SER A 95 -9.92 -16.93 19.21
N GLY A 96 -10.17 -15.66 19.55
CA GLY A 96 -9.14 -14.64 19.73
C GLY A 96 -8.32 -14.38 18.47
N ILE A 97 -8.94 -14.47 17.28
CA ILE A 97 -8.27 -14.24 16.00
C ILE A 97 -8.36 -12.75 15.66
N ASN A 98 -7.22 -12.16 15.32
CA ASN A 98 -7.14 -10.75 14.97
C ASN A 98 -7.49 -10.55 13.49
N VAL A 99 -8.65 -9.94 13.23
CA VAL A 99 -9.10 -9.65 11.86
C VAL A 99 -8.56 -8.30 11.41
N LEU A 100 -7.72 -8.29 10.36
CA LEU A 100 -7.07 -7.10 9.82
C LEU A 100 -7.95 -6.35 8.80
N ILE A 101 -8.61 -7.10 7.92
CA ILE A 101 -9.51 -6.58 6.87
C ILE A 101 -10.70 -7.52 6.73
N ILE A 102 -11.87 -6.98 6.42
CA ILE A 102 -13.09 -7.73 6.11
C ILE A 102 -13.66 -7.21 4.79
N THR A 103 -14.04 -8.11 3.90
CA THR A 103 -14.83 -7.82 2.70
C THR A 103 -15.96 -8.81 2.55
N GLN A 104 -17.10 -8.34 2.10
CA GLN A 104 -18.24 -9.19 1.76
C GLN A 104 -18.63 -8.94 0.30
N ALA A 105 -18.68 -10.00 -0.51
CA ALA A 105 -19.25 -9.91 -1.85
C ALA A 105 -20.73 -10.36 -1.78
N SER A 106 -21.63 -9.45 -2.15
CA SER A 106 -23.08 -9.67 -2.00
C SER A 106 -23.63 -10.73 -2.97
N SER A 107 -23.10 -10.80 -4.20
CA SER A 107 -23.63 -11.68 -5.24
C SER A 107 -23.31 -13.16 -5.02
N GLU A 108 -22.15 -13.44 -4.43
CA GLU A 108 -21.63 -14.79 -4.17
C GLU A 108 -21.88 -15.24 -2.72
N TYR A 109 -22.48 -14.36 -1.90
CA TYR A 109 -22.61 -14.54 -0.45
C TYR A 109 -21.30 -14.96 0.20
N SER A 110 -20.20 -14.30 -0.19
CA SER A 110 -18.88 -14.60 0.33
C SER A 110 -18.44 -13.58 1.37
N ILE A 111 -17.78 -14.08 2.41
CA ILE A 111 -17.10 -13.27 3.42
C ILE A 111 -15.63 -13.67 3.37
N THR A 112 -14.78 -12.70 3.09
CA THR A 112 -13.33 -12.86 3.14
C THR A 112 -12.76 -11.96 4.20
N VAL A 113 -11.85 -12.51 5.00
CA VAL A 113 -11.08 -11.76 5.98
C VAL A 113 -9.59 -11.95 5.74
N ALA A 114 -8.82 -10.90 6.00
CA ALA A 114 -7.38 -11.00 6.13
C ALA A 114 -7.02 -11.14 7.61
N VAL A 115 -6.20 -12.12 7.95
CA VAL A 115 -5.70 -12.39 9.31
C VAL A 115 -4.18 -12.52 9.29
N PRO A 116 -3.48 -12.40 10.44
CA PRO A 116 -2.10 -12.82 10.54
C PRO A 116 -1.93 -14.26 10.05
N GLU A 117 -0.89 -14.52 9.25
CA GLU A 117 -0.71 -15.81 8.57
C GLU A 117 -0.61 -16.99 9.54
N ASN A 118 -0.03 -16.77 10.72
CA ASN A 118 0.06 -17.75 11.80
C ASN A 118 -1.30 -18.09 12.46
N GLU A 119 -2.34 -17.29 12.22
CA GLU A 119 -3.70 -17.50 12.73
C GLU A 119 -4.63 -18.10 11.66
N GLY A 120 -4.17 -18.23 10.41
CA GLY A 120 -4.99 -18.68 9.28
C GLY A 120 -5.63 -20.06 9.48
N GLN A 121 -4.86 -21.06 9.91
CA GLN A 121 -5.40 -22.40 10.15
C GLN A 121 -6.40 -22.40 11.32
N LYS A 122 -6.06 -21.69 12.40
CA LYS A 122 -6.96 -21.54 13.55
C LYS A 122 -8.31 -20.93 13.16
N ALA A 123 -8.30 -20.00 12.20
CA ALA A 123 -9.51 -19.41 11.65
C ALA A 123 -10.35 -20.40 10.85
N ILE A 124 -9.72 -21.27 10.07
CA ILE A 124 -10.42 -22.36 9.37
C ILE A 124 -11.09 -23.28 10.38
N ASP A 125 -10.33 -23.80 11.35
CA ASP A 125 -10.84 -24.73 12.36
C ASP A 125 -12.05 -24.12 13.11
N ALA A 126 -11.94 -22.85 13.53
CA ALA A 126 -13.02 -22.13 14.21
C ALA A 126 -14.28 -21.94 13.35
N LEU A 127 -14.12 -21.74 12.04
CA LEU A 127 -15.23 -21.57 11.10
C LEU A 127 -15.85 -22.92 10.71
N GLU A 128 -15.05 -23.98 10.60
CA GLU A 128 -15.54 -25.35 10.40
C GLU A 128 -16.44 -25.76 11.56
N ASP A 129 -16.01 -25.53 12.81
CA ASP A 129 -16.82 -25.78 14.00
C ASP A 129 -18.10 -24.92 14.02
N ALA A 130 -17.98 -23.64 13.68
CA ALA A 130 -19.10 -22.71 13.74
C ALA A 130 -20.16 -22.95 12.66
N PHE A 131 -19.79 -23.56 11.53
CA PHE A 131 -20.63 -23.77 10.35
C PHE A 131 -20.74 -25.26 9.94
N GLU A 132 -20.44 -26.18 10.86
CA GLU A 132 -20.42 -27.64 10.62
C GLU A 132 -21.70 -28.14 9.91
N LEU A 133 -22.87 -27.71 10.40
CA LEU A 133 -24.17 -28.09 9.85
C LEU A 133 -24.42 -27.54 8.44
N GLU A 134 -23.98 -26.32 8.16
CA GLU A 134 -24.13 -25.70 6.85
C GLU A 134 -23.18 -26.31 5.81
N LEU A 135 -21.96 -26.63 6.23
CA LEU A 135 -20.97 -27.34 5.42
C LEU A 135 -21.46 -28.76 5.11
N SER A 136 -21.96 -29.49 6.11
CA SER A 136 -22.46 -30.86 5.93
C SER A 136 -23.70 -30.93 5.03
N ARG A 137 -24.49 -29.85 4.99
CA ARG A 137 -25.70 -29.73 4.14
C ARG A 137 -25.42 -29.07 2.79
N SER A 138 -24.15 -28.76 2.49
CA SER A 138 -23.75 -28.04 1.26
C SER A 138 -24.53 -26.75 1.04
N THR A 139 -24.91 -26.09 2.14
CA THR A 139 -25.53 -24.75 2.15
C THR A 139 -24.47 -23.65 2.12
N ILE A 140 -23.21 -24.00 2.42
CA ILE A 140 -22.00 -23.22 2.18
C ILE A 140 -21.19 -23.99 1.13
N ASN A 141 -20.71 -23.28 0.12
CA ASN A 141 -20.02 -23.89 -1.02
C ASN A 141 -18.57 -24.25 -0.70
N SER A 142 -17.87 -23.34 -0.02
CA SER A 142 -16.44 -23.52 0.25
C SER A 142 -16.01 -22.72 1.49
N LEU A 143 -14.98 -23.25 2.16
CA LEU A 143 -14.17 -22.56 3.13
C LEU A 143 -12.72 -22.74 2.68
N SER A 144 -11.98 -21.64 2.51
CA SER A 144 -10.63 -21.69 1.95
C SER A 144 -9.65 -20.79 2.69
N LEU A 145 -8.39 -21.23 2.72
CA LEU A 145 -7.26 -20.51 3.27
C LEU A 145 -6.23 -20.25 2.17
N VAL A 146 -5.81 -19.00 2.02
CA VAL A 146 -4.75 -18.59 1.11
C VAL A 146 -3.67 -17.86 1.89
N THR A 147 -2.51 -18.50 2.05
CA THR A 147 -1.34 -17.95 2.74
C THR A 147 -0.40 -17.18 1.79
N GLY A 148 0.70 -16.62 2.30
CA GLY A 148 1.66 -15.89 1.47
C GLY A 148 1.09 -14.59 0.88
N MET A 149 0.29 -13.86 1.65
CA MET A 149 -0.33 -12.60 1.24
C MET A 149 0.24 -11.41 2.02
N ALA A 150 0.11 -10.22 1.45
CA ALA A 150 0.46 -8.96 2.09
C ALA A 150 -0.60 -7.90 1.84
N ILE A 151 -0.84 -7.05 2.83
CA ILE A 151 -1.70 -5.87 2.71
C ILE A 151 -0.82 -4.70 2.27
N VAL A 152 -1.30 -3.93 1.29
CA VAL A 152 -0.72 -2.63 0.90
C VAL A 152 -1.83 -1.60 0.94
N ALA A 153 -1.61 -0.46 1.59
CA ALA A 153 -2.62 0.56 1.71
C ALA A 153 -2.06 1.96 1.52
N ILE A 154 -2.89 2.84 0.95
CA ILE A 154 -2.66 4.28 0.94
C ILE A 154 -3.55 4.94 1.99
N VAL A 155 -3.02 5.95 2.68
CA VAL A 155 -3.74 6.70 3.72
C VAL A 155 -3.54 8.19 3.56
N GLY A 156 -4.60 8.97 3.75
CA GLY A 156 -4.54 10.42 3.71
C GLY A 156 -5.90 11.09 3.91
N GLU A 157 -5.92 12.20 4.66
CA GLU A 157 -7.15 12.98 4.84
C GLU A 157 -7.64 13.61 3.54
N GLY A 158 -6.71 14.00 2.66
CA GLY A 158 -7.03 14.58 1.36
C GLY A 158 -7.62 13.59 0.37
N MET A 159 -7.70 12.30 0.70
CA MET A 159 -8.37 11.30 -0.12
C MET A 159 -9.90 11.42 -0.04
N ALA A 160 -10.42 11.84 1.10
CA ALA A 160 -11.86 11.90 1.33
C ALA A 160 -12.52 12.89 0.36
N LEU A 161 -13.52 12.43 -0.39
CA LEU A 161 -14.27 13.20 -1.38
C LEU A 161 -13.42 13.69 -2.56
N THR A 162 -12.22 13.12 -2.74
CA THR A 162 -11.34 13.40 -3.87
C THR A 162 -11.42 12.27 -4.87
N SER A 163 -12.13 12.53 -5.98
CA SER A 163 -12.25 11.56 -7.06
C SER A 163 -10.90 11.24 -7.71
N GLY A 164 -10.75 10.00 -8.16
CA GLY A 164 -9.57 9.54 -8.90
C GLY A 164 -8.44 8.97 -8.06
N VAL A 165 -8.38 9.22 -6.74
CA VAL A 165 -7.30 8.71 -5.89
C VAL A 165 -7.26 7.17 -5.88
N SER A 166 -8.38 6.51 -5.58
CA SER A 166 -8.44 5.04 -5.62
C SER A 166 -8.12 4.50 -7.01
N ALA A 167 -8.56 5.18 -8.08
CA ALA A 167 -8.28 4.79 -9.45
C ALA A 167 -6.77 4.86 -9.76
N THR A 168 -6.11 5.96 -9.42
CA THR A 168 -4.66 6.13 -9.56
C THR A 168 -3.89 5.01 -8.84
N PHE A 169 -4.32 4.67 -7.61
CA PHE A 169 -3.70 3.59 -6.85
C PHE A 169 -3.85 2.24 -7.57
N MET A 170 -5.07 1.86 -7.96
CA MET A 170 -5.32 0.59 -8.64
C MET A 170 -4.62 0.53 -10.00
N SER A 171 -4.65 1.61 -10.78
CA SER A 171 -3.93 1.70 -12.06
C SER A 171 -2.42 1.56 -11.89
N SER A 172 -1.84 2.10 -10.81
CA SER A 172 -0.41 1.95 -10.55
C SER A 172 -0.01 0.48 -10.32
N LEU A 173 -0.84 -0.28 -9.61
CA LEU A 173 -0.63 -1.69 -9.35
C LEU A 173 -0.79 -2.51 -10.64
N ALA A 174 -1.81 -2.21 -11.44
CA ALA A 174 -2.03 -2.83 -12.73
C ALA A 174 -0.85 -2.60 -13.69
N ASN A 175 -0.35 -1.36 -13.78
CA ASN A 175 0.81 -1.02 -14.61
C ASN A 175 2.11 -1.72 -14.15
N ALA A 176 2.20 -2.03 -12.86
CA ALA A 176 3.31 -2.80 -12.29
C ALA A 176 3.09 -4.32 -12.37
N ASN A 177 2.05 -4.77 -13.09
CA ASN A 177 1.65 -6.18 -13.21
C ASN A 177 1.49 -6.86 -11.84
N VAL A 178 0.86 -6.18 -10.89
CA VAL A 178 0.53 -6.71 -9.57
C VAL A 178 -0.94 -7.10 -9.56
N ASN A 179 -1.23 -8.37 -9.29
CA ASN A 179 -2.59 -8.84 -9.19
C ASN A 179 -3.19 -8.53 -7.81
N ILE A 180 -4.40 -8.00 -7.80
CA ILE A 180 -5.12 -7.62 -6.57
C ILE A 180 -6.09 -8.74 -6.20
N ARG A 181 -5.95 -9.28 -4.98
CA ARG A 181 -6.78 -10.38 -4.47
C ARG A 181 -8.01 -9.90 -3.71
N LEU A 182 -7.88 -8.78 -3.02
CA LEU A 182 -8.92 -8.20 -2.19
C LEU A 182 -8.77 -6.68 -2.19
N ILE A 183 -9.89 -5.96 -2.18
CA ILE A 183 -9.94 -4.50 -2.06
C ILE A 183 -10.81 -4.14 -0.86
N ALA A 184 -10.31 -3.27 0.01
CA ALA A 184 -11.06 -2.73 1.12
C ALA A 184 -10.95 -1.20 1.16
N GLN A 185 -12.12 -0.54 1.12
CA GLN A 185 -12.25 0.90 1.30
C GLN A 185 -13.43 1.17 2.23
N GLY A 186 -13.20 1.95 3.27
CA GLY A 186 -14.27 2.39 4.18
C GLY A 186 -15.01 3.63 3.65
N SER A 187 -16.21 3.89 4.18
CA SER A 187 -17.02 5.08 3.86
C SER A 187 -16.35 6.41 4.23
N SER A 188 -15.30 6.36 5.04
CA SER A 188 -14.49 7.53 5.38
C SER A 188 -13.61 7.99 4.22
N GLU A 189 -13.34 7.13 3.23
CA GLU A 189 -12.52 7.37 2.04
C GLU A 189 -11.07 7.81 2.32
N ARG A 190 -10.62 7.76 3.57
CA ARG A 190 -9.27 8.16 4.00
C ARG A 190 -8.21 7.07 3.80
N GLN A 191 -8.65 5.88 3.42
CA GLN A 191 -7.79 4.72 3.22
C GLN A 191 -8.38 3.84 2.12
N VAL A 192 -7.48 3.33 1.28
CA VAL A 192 -7.75 2.20 0.39
C VAL A 192 -6.67 1.17 0.66
N ALA A 193 -7.09 -0.05 1.01
CA ALA A 193 -6.22 -1.18 1.21
C ALA A 193 -6.48 -2.24 0.14
N VAL A 194 -5.42 -2.90 -0.29
CA VAL A 194 -5.46 -4.07 -1.16
C VAL A 194 -4.69 -5.21 -0.54
N VAL A 195 -5.07 -6.44 -0.87
CA VAL A 195 -4.27 -7.62 -0.59
C VAL A 195 -3.66 -8.11 -1.89
N VAL A 196 -2.36 -8.37 -1.86
CA VAL A 196 -1.55 -8.86 -2.97
C VAL A 196 -0.74 -10.07 -2.49
N SER A 197 -0.12 -10.81 -3.42
CA SER A 197 0.85 -11.83 -3.03
C SER A 197 2.04 -11.20 -2.31
N ALA A 198 2.61 -11.90 -1.32
CA ALA A 198 3.78 -11.44 -0.58
C ALA A 198 4.98 -11.13 -1.51
N ASP A 199 5.16 -11.91 -2.58
CA ASP A 199 6.22 -11.70 -3.58
C ASP A 199 6.07 -10.37 -4.33
N ASP A 200 4.83 -9.89 -4.46
CA ASP A 200 4.48 -8.66 -5.16
C ASP A 200 4.42 -7.43 -4.23
N ALA A 201 4.45 -7.61 -2.91
CA ALA A 201 4.29 -6.53 -1.93
C ALA A 201 5.29 -5.38 -2.14
N SER A 202 6.56 -5.73 -2.34
CA SER A 202 7.62 -4.74 -2.61
C SER A 202 7.45 -4.03 -3.95
N ARG A 203 6.87 -4.69 -4.96
CA ARG A 203 6.58 -4.10 -6.28
C ARG A 203 5.37 -3.17 -6.19
N ALA A 204 4.33 -3.60 -5.49
CA ALA A 204 3.12 -2.82 -5.20
C ALA A 204 3.43 -1.53 -4.45
N LEU A 205 4.25 -1.61 -3.39
CA LEU A 205 4.66 -0.46 -2.59
C LEU A 205 5.39 0.59 -3.44
N ARG A 206 6.35 0.15 -4.26
CA ARG A 206 7.11 1.03 -5.18
C ARG A 206 6.19 1.68 -6.22
N ALA A 207 5.29 0.91 -6.82
CA ALA A 207 4.34 1.41 -7.81
C ALA A 207 3.43 2.50 -7.23
N ALA A 208 2.86 2.24 -6.04
CA ALA A 208 2.03 3.20 -5.33
C ALA A 208 2.81 4.47 -4.97
N HIS A 209 4.05 4.32 -4.51
CA HIS A 209 4.91 5.43 -4.15
C HIS A 209 5.23 6.34 -5.34
N MET A 210 5.49 5.75 -6.50
CA MET A 210 5.74 6.47 -7.75
C MET A 210 4.47 7.18 -8.27
N ALA A 211 3.32 6.51 -8.21
CA ALA A 211 2.08 7.04 -8.79
C ALA A 211 1.55 8.29 -8.11
N PHE A 212 1.78 8.42 -6.80
CA PHE A 212 1.39 9.61 -6.04
C PHE A 212 2.54 10.61 -5.87
N THR A 213 3.64 10.43 -6.60
CA THR A 213 4.79 11.33 -6.61
C THR A 213 5.29 11.72 -5.22
N LEU A 214 5.12 10.82 -4.25
CA LEU A 214 5.84 10.88 -2.96
C LEU A 214 7.35 10.67 -3.18
N SER A 215 7.75 10.14 -4.35
CA SER A 215 9.11 10.16 -4.89
C SER A 215 9.09 10.55 -6.37
N ALA A 216 10.26 10.88 -6.90
CA ALA A 216 10.46 11.05 -8.33
C ALA A 216 10.16 9.77 -9.12
N THR A 217 9.52 9.92 -10.27
CA THR A 217 9.34 8.84 -11.26
C THR A 217 10.71 8.36 -11.70
N THR A 218 11.06 7.14 -11.32
CA THR A 218 12.38 6.58 -11.63
C THR A 218 12.34 5.86 -12.98
N ALA A 219 13.17 6.29 -13.93
CA ALA A 219 13.36 5.60 -15.20
C ALA A 219 14.74 4.92 -15.23
N SER A 220 14.75 3.60 -15.37
CA SER A 220 15.98 2.82 -15.52
C SER A 220 16.46 2.88 -16.96
N ILE A 221 17.69 3.34 -17.18
CA ILE A 221 18.29 3.48 -18.51
C ILE A 221 19.49 2.53 -18.65
N ALA A 222 19.53 1.82 -19.78
CA ALA A 222 20.71 1.09 -20.24
C ALA A 222 21.26 1.75 -21.51
N VAL A 223 22.56 2.07 -21.54
CA VAL A 223 23.20 2.71 -22.70
C VAL A 223 24.21 1.74 -23.33
N LEU A 224 23.95 1.38 -24.59
CA LEU A 224 24.85 0.58 -25.41
C LEU A 224 25.71 1.50 -26.29
N GLY A 225 27.01 1.25 -26.34
CA GLY A 225 27.98 2.17 -26.97
C GLY A 225 28.32 3.38 -26.11
N SER A 226 28.21 3.27 -24.79
CA SER A 226 28.41 4.36 -23.82
C SER A 226 29.74 5.12 -23.97
N THR A 227 30.80 4.45 -24.43
CA THR A 227 32.14 5.03 -24.66
C THR A 227 32.39 5.50 -26.11
N GLY A 228 31.41 5.38 -27.02
CA GLY A 228 31.55 5.85 -28.40
C GLY A 228 31.33 7.36 -28.54
N ASP A 229 31.59 7.91 -29.73
CA ASP A 229 31.44 9.35 -30.01
C ASP A 229 30.01 9.86 -29.73
N ILE A 230 28.99 9.08 -30.12
CA ILE A 230 27.58 9.44 -29.90
C ILE A 230 27.16 9.13 -28.45
N GLY A 231 27.57 7.98 -27.93
CA GLY A 231 27.21 7.54 -26.58
C GLY A 231 27.74 8.47 -25.51
N SER A 232 29.00 8.91 -25.62
CA SER A 232 29.61 9.85 -24.68
C SER A 232 28.94 11.22 -24.67
N VAL A 233 28.42 11.68 -25.81
CA VAL A 233 27.62 12.92 -25.89
C VAL A 233 26.25 12.75 -25.24
N LEU A 234 25.57 11.63 -25.49
CA LEU A 234 24.29 11.31 -24.84
C LEU A 234 24.46 11.23 -23.31
N MET A 235 25.52 10.59 -22.84
CA MET A 235 25.85 10.48 -21.41
C MET A 235 26.00 11.87 -20.76
N LYS A 236 26.77 12.77 -21.39
CA LYS A 236 26.92 14.16 -20.94
C LYS A 236 25.60 14.93 -20.93
N GLN A 237 24.73 14.69 -21.92
CA GLN A 237 23.40 15.32 -21.96
C GLN A 237 22.48 14.82 -20.84
N ILE A 238 22.50 13.52 -20.55
CA ILE A 238 21.72 12.92 -19.46
C ILE A 238 22.19 13.49 -18.12
N GLN A 239 23.49 13.49 -17.84
CA GLN A 239 24.05 14.10 -16.63
C GLN A 239 23.73 15.60 -16.52
N GLY A 240 23.88 16.35 -17.62
CA GLY A 240 23.61 17.79 -17.64
C GLY A 240 22.15 18.15 -17.41
N ARG A 241 21.21 17.23 -17.71
CA ARG A 241 19.77 17.46 -17.54
C ARG A 241 19.14 16.75 -16.35
N GLU A 242 19.85 15.87 -15.66
CA GLU A 242 19.33 15.11 -14.51
C GLU A 242 18.62 16.00 -13.47
N LYS A 243 19.26 17.11 -13.09
CA LYS A 243 18.67 18.06 -12.12
C LYS A 243 17.41 18.77 -12.64
N CYS A 244 17.36 19.05 -13.94
CA CYS A 244 16.21 19.69 -14.58
C CYS A 244 15.05 18.70 -14.73
N LEU A 245 15.33 17.46 -15.13
CA LEU A 245 14.35 16.38 -15.18
C LEU A 245 13.74 16.09 -13.81
N LEU A 246 14.56 16.10 -12.76
CA LEU A 246 14.07 15.90 -11.40
C LEU A 246 13.23 17.10 -10.92
N LYS A 247 13.64 18.33 -11.21
CA LYS A 247 12.96 19.54 -10.74
C LYS A 247 11.66 19.84 -11.49
N ASP A 248 11.69 19.73 -12.81
CA ASP A 248 10.62 20.24 -13.68
C ASP A 248 9.64 19.13 -14.08
N LEU A 249 10.10 17.88 -14.14
CA LEU A 249 9.30 16.72 -14.54
C LEU A 249 9.14 15.67 -13.43
N ASN A 250 9.79 15.86 -12.28
CA ASN A 250 9.86 14.87 -11.20
C ASN A 250 10.29 13.48 -11.69
N VAL A 251 11.24 13.42 -12.63
CA VAL A 251 11.81 12.20 -13.19
C VAL A 251 13.26 12.05 -12.74
N GLN A 252 13.57 10.93 -12.11
CA GLN A 252 14.93 10.51 -11.77
C GLN A 252 15.40 9.46 -12.76
N LEU A 253 16.54 9.70 -13.42
CA LEU A 253 17.14 8.73 -14.32
C LEU A 253 18.16 7.91 -13.55
N ILE A 254 18.01 6.58 -13.54
CA ILE A 254 18.98 5.68 -12.93
C ILE A 254 19.62 4.83 -14.04
N MET A 255 20.93 4.98 -14.21
CA MET A 255 21.65 4.14 -15.16
C MET A 255 21.87 2.75 -14.56
N THR A 256 21.28 1.73 -15.18
CA THR A 256 21.40 0.34 -14.71
C THR A 256 22.47 -0.44 -15.47
N CYS A 257 22.80 -0.03 -16.69
CA CYS A 257 23.79 -0.73 -17.51
C CYS A 257 24.48 0.25 -18.48
N ALA A 258 25.78 0.04 -18.66
CA ALA A 258 26.58 0.68 -19.69
C ALA A 258 27.45 -0.38 -20.38
N ALA A 259 27.39 -0.43 -21.71
CA ALA A 259 28.18 -1.38 -22.49
C ALA A 259 28.86 -0.70 -23.68
N ASN A 260 29.93 -1.32 -24.18
CA ASN A 260 30.53 -1.05 -25.49
C ASN A 260 30.77 -2.38 -26.21
N SER A 261 31.48 -2.36 -27.34
CA SER A 261 31.74 -3.58 -28.14
C SER A 261 32.63 -4.61 -27.46
N ARG A 262 33.28 -4.28 -26.34
CA ARG A 262 34.28 -5.12 -25.65
C ARG A 262 33.92 -5.44 -24.20
N LYS A 263 33.21 -4.55 -23.51
CA LYS A 263 32.92 -4.63 -22.07
C LYS A 263 31.48 -4.22 -21.79
N MET A 264 30.93 -4.78 -20.71
CA MET A 264 29.62 -4.42 -20.17
C MET A 264 29.72 -4.30 -18.65
N VAL A 265 29.12 -3.25 -18.11
CA VAL A 265 29.00 -2.99 -16.68
C VAL A 265 27.53 -2.87 -16.32
N ILE A 266 27.10 -3.63 -15.32
CA ILE A 266 25.73 -3.64 -14.81
C ILE A 266 25.77 -3.17 -13.36
N ALA A 267 24.85 -2.27 -12.99
CA ALA A 267 24.68 -1.81 -11.62
C ALA A 267 24.32 -2.99 -10.71
N LYS A 268 25.05 -3.11 -9.59
CA LYS A 268 24.75 -4.13 -8.56
C LYS A 268 23.69 -3.64 -7.56
N ASP A 269 23.52 -2.33 -7.45
CA ASP A 269 22.67 -1.68 -6.46
C ASP A 269 21.57 -0.83 -7.12
N ILE A 270 20.54 -0.52 -6.33
CA ILE A 270 19.38 0.27 -6.76
C ILE A 270 19.71 1.73 -7.12
N ASN A 271 20.89 2.21 -6.70
CA ASN A 271 21.36 3.57 -6.96
C ASN A 271 21.95 3.75 -8.38
N GLY A 272 22.09 2.66 -9.14
CA GLY A 272 22.63 2.71 -10.50
C GLY A 272 24.15 2.81 -10.56
N LEU A 273 24.66 2.99 -11.79
CA LEU A 273 26.08 3.22 -12.07
C LEU A 273 26.43 4.69 -11.88
N ASP A 274 27.61 4.93 -11.31
CA ASP A 274 28.22 6.25 -11.26
C ASP A 274 28.71 6.63 -12.66
N MET A 275 27.99 7.55 -13.30
CA MET A 275 28.25 7.94 -14.69
C MET A 275 29.61 8.60 -14.89
N ASP A 276 30.20 9.18 -13.84
CA ASP A 276 31.54 9.78 -13.91
C ASP A 276 32.67 8.73 -13.91
N LYS A 277 32.37 7.50 -13.48
CA LYS A 277 33.34 6.39 -13.44
C LYS A 277 33.30 5.52 -14.69
N ILE A 278 32.39 5.79 -15.62
CA ILE A 278 32.29 5.07 -16.90
C ILE A 278 33.28 5.71 -17.88
N SER A 279 34.54 5.32 -17.75
CA SER A 279 35.61 5.64 -18.70
C SER A 279 36.36 4.35 -19.07
N ASP A 280 36.51 4.12 -20.38
CA ASP A 280 37.17 3.00 -21.10
C ASP A 280 36.77 1.52 -20.81
#